data_AF-A6G8F1-F1
#
_entry.id   AF-A6G8F1-F1
#
_cell.length_a   1.000
_cell.length_b   1.000
_cell.length_c   1.000
_cell.angle_alpha   90.00
_cell.angle_beta   90.00
_cell.angle_gamma   90.00
#
_symmetry.space_group_name_H-M   'P 1'
#
loop_
_entity.id
_entity.type
_entity.pdbx_description
1 polymer ?
#
loop_
_entity_poly.entity_id
_entity_poly.type
_entity_poly.pdbx_seq_one_letter_code
_entity_poly.pdbx_strand_id
1 'polypeptide(L)'
;MRLSPTRTALASLALLLPLALTACVVHVKKGSGSDTSKPNTDGSDADEAKPDTATETTPEEDADSDPARAEAPSLAECPAEAPEGGANYCTEDGKLAAFSGPVDRVKVPESAEKLFYQEGTDTERKTYLAISAVGETLYIRHVTCENCRRVLGKGYTAHLDHMSEEQVKALQAELGLDAEVAALTTAAAWKDFASNERGMGTLVGLAAKAEGEL
;
A
#
# COMPACT_ATOMS: atom_id res chain seq x y z
N MET A 1 12.31 -67.94 8.23
CA MET A 1 11.69 -66.64 7.91
C MET A 1 12.81 -65.67 7.57
N ARG A 2 12.71 -65.00 6.42
CA ARG A 2 13.81 -64.27 5.75
C ARG A 2 13.93 -62.85 6.29
N LEU A 3 15.16 -62.44 6.60
CA LEU A 3 15.54 -61.06 6.93
C LEU A 3 15.89 -60.33 5.62
N SER A 4 15.31 -59.16 5.39
CA SER A 4 15.69 -58.25 4.31
C SER A 4 16.08 -56.89 4.90
N PRO A 5 17.33 -56.42 4.69
CA PRO A 5 17.71 -55.03 4.91
C PRO A 5 18.08 -54.37 3.59
N THR A 6 17.37 -53.32 3.18
CA THR A 6 17.83 -52.45 2.09
C THR A 6 17.09 -51.11 2.14
N ARG A 7 17.78 -50.05 2.58
CA ARG A 7 17.48 -48.66 2.18
C ARG A 7 18.78 -47.84 2.07
N THR A 8 19.39 -47.95 0.90
CA THR A 8 20.09 -46.88 0.16
C THR A 8 19.02 -45.82 -0.23
N ALA A 9 19.28 -44.53 -0.45
CA ALA A 9 20.49 -43.76 -0.69
C ALA A 9 20.23 -42.28 -0.32
N LEU A 10 21.28 -41.58 0.11
CA LEU A 10 21.35 -40.12 0.16
C LEU A 10 21.51 -39.59 -1.28
N ALA A 11 20.66 -38.65 -1.69
CA ALA A 11 20.85 -37.87 -2.91
C ALA A 11 20.91 -36.39 -2.53
N SER A 12 22.14 -35.90 -2.37
CA SER A 12 22.46 -34.48 -2.29
C SER A 12 22.34 -33.88 -3.69
N LEU A 13 21.39 -32.96 -3.90
CA LEU A 13 21.38 -32.10 -5.07
C LEU A 13 21.62 -30.66 -4.62
N ALA A 14 22.86 -30.21 -4.79
CA ALA A 14 23.23 -28.82 -4.71
C ALA A 14 22.82 -28.12 -6.01
N LEU A 15 21.87 -27.18 -5.95
CA LEU A 15 21.62 -26.23 -7.03
C LEU A 15 22.25 -24.89 -6.67
N LEU A 16 23.27 -24.53 -7.47
CA LEU A 16 23.79 -23.19 -7.65
C LEU A 16 22.80 -22.40 -8.51
N LEU A 17 22.27 -21.27 -8.01
CA LEU A 17 21.64 -20.25 -8.85
C LEU A 17 22.51 -18.98 -8.90
N PRO A 18 22.80 -18.44 -10.10
CA PRO A 18 23.59 -17.24 -10.28
C PRO A 18 22.77 -15.96 -9.99
N LEU A 19 23.40 -15.02 -9.28
CA LEU A 19 22.95 -13.64 -9.15
C LEU A 19 22.95 -12.95 -10.52
N ALA A 20 21.81 -12.37 -10.91
CA ALA A 20 21.74 -11.35 -11.93
C ALA A 20 21.26 -10.04 -11.29
N LEU A 21 22.21 -9.12 -11.08
CA LEU A 21 21.92 -7.71 -10.79
C LEU A 21 21.44 -7.04 -12.08
N THR A 22 20.23 -6.47 -12.08
CA THR A 22 19.82 -5.46 -13.06
C THR A 22 19.48 -4.17 -12.33
N ALA A 23 20.44 -3.23 -12.39
CA ALA A 23 20.26 -1.86 -11.98
C ALA A 23 19.37 -1.12 -13.00
N CYS A 24 18.20 -0.65 -12.58
CA CYS A 24 17.43 0.33 -13.34
C CYS A 24 17.77 1.74 -12.85
N VAL A 25 18.61 2.42 -13.63
CA VAL A 25 18.87 3.86 -13.53
C VAL A 25 17.67 4.60 -14.13
N VAL A 26 16.91 5.33 -13.32
CA VAL A 26 15.89 6.25 -13.82
C VAL A 26 16.49 7.66 -13.94
N HIS A 27 16.55 8.13 -15.18
CA HIS A 27 16.93 9.50 -15.55
C HIS A 27 15.87 10.52 -15.08
N VAL A 28 16.30 11.50 -14.29
CA VAL A 28 15.50 12.70 -13.97
C VAL A 28 15.64 13.70 -15.12
N LYS A 29 14.53 13.96 -15.84
CA LYS A 29 14.46 15.04 -16.83
C LYS A 29 14.06 16.35 -16.13
N LYS A 30 15.04 17.22 -15.94
CA LYS A 30 14.89 18.59 -15.43
C LYS A 30 14.36 19.50 -16.56
N GLY A 31 13.08 19.87 -16.48
CA GLY A 31 12.50 20.92 -17.33
C GLY A 31 12.73 22.29 -16.68
N SER A 32 13.71 23.03 -17.18
CA SER A 32 13.95 24.45 -16.88
C SER A 32 13.56 25.24 -18.12
N GLY A 33 12.42 25.94 -18.05
CA GLY A 33 11.97 26.87 -19.08
C GLY A 33 11.80 28.25 -18.46
N SER A 34 12.71 29.14 -18.82
CA SER A 34 12.74 30.55 -18.46
C SER A 34 11.72 31.34 -19.27
N ASP A 35 11.02 32.30 -18.68
CA ASP A 35 10.49 33.45 -19.42
C ASP A 35 10.60 34.75 -18.62
N THR A 36 11.63 35.51 -19.02
CA THR A 36 11.62 36.93 -19.36
C THR A 36 10.71 37.90 -18.60
N SER A 37 11.36 38.67 -17.73
CA SER A 37 10.95 40.00 -17.31
C SER A 37 10.88 41.00 -18.48
N LYS A 38 9.85 41.86 -18.49
CA LYS A 38 9.93 43.21 -19.06
C LYS A 38 8.96 44.14 -18.31
N PRO A 39 9.39 45.31 -17.82
CA PRO A 39 8.51 46.30 -17.20
C PRO A 39 8.26 47.53 -18.10
N ASN A 40 7.27 48.30 -17.66
CA ASN A 40 7.03 49.75 -17.80
C ASN A 40 5.88 50.24 -18.71
N THR A 41 5.03 50.98 -18.01
CA THR A 41 3.99 51.96 -18.32
C THR A 41 4.49 53.23 -19.04
N ASP A 42 3.62 53.77 -19.89
CA ASP A 42 3.31 55.17 -20.22
C ASP A 42 2.57 55.09 -21.59
N GLY A 43 1.47 55.75 -21.93
CA GLY A 43 0.79 56.95 -21.46
C GLY A 43 0.19 57.62 -22.72
N SER A 44 -1.06 58.07 -22.62
CA SER A 44 -1.72 59.12 -23.44
C SER A 44 -2.22 58.86 -24.88
N ASP A 45 -3.56 59.00 -24.96
CA ASP A 45 -4.38 59.83 -25.86
C ASP A 45 -4.99 59.28 -27.18
N ALA A 46 -6.34 59.31 -27.14
CA ALA A 46 -7.36 59.65 -28.16
C ALA A 46 -7.28 58.96 -29.55
N ASP A 47 -8.36 58.52 -30.20
CA ASP A 47 -9.63 59.19 -30.45
C ASP A 47 -10.61 58.19 -31.13
N GLU A 48 -11.83 58.63 -31.38
CA GLU A 48 -13.05 57.92 -31.78
C GLU A 48 -12.99 57.11 -33.08
N ALA A 49 -13.78 56.02 -33.14
CA ALA A 49 -14.88 55.82 -34.11
C ALA A 49 -15.35 54.36 -34.18
N LYS A 50 -16.65 54.12 -33.91
CA LYS A 50 -17.41 52.96 -34.40
C LYS A 50 -18.04 53.39 -35.75
N PRO A 51 -18.26 52.51 -36.75
CA PRO A 51 -19.51 51.74 -36.75
C PRO A 51 -19.46 50.35 -37.44
N ASP A 52 -20.63 49.70 -37.33
CA ASP A 52 -21.08 48.38 -37.81
C ASP A 52 -20.71 47.92 -39.23
N THR A 53 -20.76 46.60 -39.50
CA THR A 53 -21.81 45.95 -40.34
C THR A 53 -21.43 44.52 -40.84
N ALA A 54 -22.41 43.61 -40.70
CA ALA A 54 -22.79 42.41 -41.50
C ALA A 54 -21.92 41.13 -41.60
N THR A 55 -22.48 40.07 -40.99
CA THR A 55 -22.88 38.73 -41.48
C THR A 55 -22.36 38.20 -42.84
N GLU A 56 -21.80 36.98 -42.82
CA GLU A 56 -22.06 35.94 -43.84
C GLU A 56 -21.93 34.52 -43.21
N THR A 57 -22.60 33.54 -43.81
CA THR A 57 -23.12 32.28 -43.21
C THR A 57 -22.52 31.01 -43.85
N THR A 58 -22.24 29.98 -43.01
CA THR A 58 -22.41 28.50 -43.24
C THR A 58 -21.40 27.80 -44.20
N PRO A 59 -20.88 26.55 -43.97
CA PRO A 59 -21.60 25.36 -43.51
C PRO A 59 -20.96 24.41 -42.48
N GLU A 60 -21.83 23.53 -41.98
CA GLU A 60 -21.72 22.47 -40.98
C GLU A 60 -20.51 21.53 -41.18
N GLU A 61 -19.81 21.21 -40.09
CA GLU A 61 -18.93 20.04 -40.00
C GLU A 61 -19.47 19.13 -38.90
N ASP A 62 -19.60 17.86 -39.26
CA ASP A 62 -20.25 16.78 -38.51
C ASP A 62 -19.84 16.76 -37.03
N ALA A 63 -20.85 16.69 -36.16
CA ALA A 63 -20.67 16.34 -34.77
C ALA A 63 -20.16 14.89 -34.71
N ASP A 64 -18.84 14.73 -34.69
CA ASP A 64 -18.17 13.48 -34.35
C ASP A 64 -18.66 13.08 -32.95
N SER A 65 -19.59 12.12 -32.92
CA SER A 65 -20.14 11.60 -31.69
C SER A 65 -19.06 10.72 -31.07
N ASP A 66 -18.23 11.34 -30.23
CA ASP A 66 -17.20 10.68 -29.43
C ASP A 66 -17.85 9.48 -28.72
N PRO A 67 -17.42 8.23 -29.00
CA PRO A 67 -18.05 7.06 -28.42
C PRO A 67 -17.97 7.18 -26.90
N ALA A 68 -19.16 7.29 -26.27
CA ALA A 68 -19.31 7.49 -24.84
C ALA A 68 -18.34 6.59 -24.09
N ARG A 69 -17.33 7.20 -23.45
CA ARG A 69 -16.38 6.52 -22.60
C ARG A 69 -17.18 5.68 -21.62
N ALA A 70 -17.07 4.35 -21.73
CA ALA A 70 -17.71 3.44 -20.80
C ALA A 70 -17.32 3.88 -19.38
N GLU A 71 -18.31 4.28 -18.59
CA GLU A 71 -18.10 4.60 -17.18
C GLU A 71 -17.54 3.34 -16.52
N ALA A 72 -16.40 3.50 -15.83
CA ALA A 72 -15.84 2.41 -15.06
C ALA A 72 -16.90 1.93 -14.06
N PRO A 73 -17.08 0.61 -13.86
CA PRO A 73 -18.05 0.11 -12.90
C PRO A 73 -17.77 0.73 -11.52
N SER A 74 -18.82 1.31 -10.93
CA SER A 74 -18.80 1.81 -9.56
C SER A 74 -18.40 0.67 -8.64
N LEU A 75 -17.23 0.77 -8.02
CA LEU A 75 -16.88 -0.14 -6.92
C LEU A 75 -17.87 0.11 -5.77
N ALA A 76 -18.15 -0.93 -4.97
CA ALA A 76 -18.97 -0.77 -3.79
C ALA A 76 -18.29 0.23 -2.83
N GLU A 77 -19.01 1.28 -2.45
CA GLU A 77 -18.55 2.22 -1.43
C GLU A 77 -18.56 1.55 -0.06
N CYS A 78 -17.57 1.88 0.76
CA CYS A 78 -17.50 1.43 2.15
C CYS A 78 -18.66 2.01 2.99
N PRO A 79 -19.03 1.36 4.10
CA PRO A 79 -20.12 1.85 4.94
C PRO A 79 -19.76 3.24 5.50
N ALA A 80 -20.77 4.10 5.69
CA ALA A 80 -20.55 5.46 6.16
C ALA A 80 -19.91 5.51 7.57
N GLU A 81 -20.06 4.46 8.38
CA GLU A 81 -19.42 4.34 9.69
C GLU A 81 -17.98 3.82 9.64
N ALA A 82 -17.38 3.61 8.46
CA ALA A 82 -16.00 3.17 8.33
C ALA A 82 -15.05 4.17 9.01
N PRO A 83 -13.97 3.70 9.66
CA PRO A 83 -13.04 4.59 10.35
C PRO A 83 -12.43 5.62 9.38
N GLU A 84 -12.45 6.89 9.80
CA GLU A 84 -11.82 7.98 9.06
C GLU A 84 -10.29 8.01 9.26
N GLY A 85 -9.59 8.64 8.31
CA GLY A 85 -8.15 8.91 8.42
C GLY A 85 -7.25 7.77 7.95
N GLY A 86 -7.79 6.85 7.15
CA GLY A 86 -7.05 5.72 6.57
C GLY A 86 -7.70 5.19 5.29
N ALA A 87 -7.10 4.14 4.72
CA ALA A 87 -7.68 3.37 3.63
C ALA A 87 -8.63 2.31 4.19
N ASN A 88 -9.80 2.18 3.58
CA ASN A 88 -10.80 1.18 3.92
C ASN A 88 -10.93 0.19 2.76
N TYR A 89 -10.86 -1.10 3.08
CA TYR A 89 -11.13 -2.19 2.15
C TYR A 89 -12.50 -2.76 2.48
N CYS A 90 -13.36 -2.89 1.49
CA CYS A 90 -14.72 -3.34 1.69
C CYS A 90 -15.06 -4.55 0.81
N THR A 91 -15.99 -5.35 1.31
CA THR A 91 -16.59 -6.45 0.56
C THR A 91 -17.45 -5.90 -0.58
N GLU A 92 -17.82 -6.73 -1.54
CA GLU A 92 -18.76 -6.34 -2.61
C GLU A 92 -20.12 -5.85 -2.06
N ASP A 93 -20.57 -6.42 -0.93
CA ASP A 93 -21.79 -5.98 -0.23
C ASP A 93 -21.63 -4.65 0.56
N GLY A 94 -20.50 -3.95 0.43
CA GLY A 94 -20.26 -2.67 1.11
C GLY A 94 -20.01 -2.79 2.62
N LYS A 95 -19.52 -3.92 3.11
CA LYS A 95 -19.10 -4.10 4.52
C LYS A 95 -17.61 -3.86 4.66
N LEU A 96 -17.18 -3.30 5.78
CA LEU A 96 -15.75 -3.10 6.06
C LEU A 96 -15.05 -4.46 6.26
N ALA A 97 -14.10 -4.76 5.39
CA ALA A 97 -13.24 -5.94 5.48
C ALA A 97 -11.92 -5.60 6.17
N ALA A 98 -11.33 -4.44 5.88
CA ALA A 98 -10.13 -3.99 6.58
C ALA A 98 -10.00 -2.46 6.65
N PHE A 99 -9.24 -2.00 7.64
CA PHE A 99 -8.82 -0.61 7.80
C PHE A 99 -7.28 -0.55 7.90
N SER A 100 -6.66 0.36 7.16
CA SER A 100 -5.24 0.71 7.20
C SER A 100 -5.11 2.20 7.51
N GLY A 101 -4.41 2.57 8.59
CA GLY A 101 -4.31 3.97 9.01
C GLY A 101 -3.35 4.22 10.16
N PRO A 102 -3.50 5.35 10.89
CA PRO A 102 -2.69 5.67 12.05
C PRO A 102 -2.77 4.58 13.13
N VAL A 103 -1.62 4.21 13.70
CA VAL A 103 -1.51 3.08 14.65
C VAL A 103 -2.34 3.25 15.93
N ASP A 104 -2.61 4.48 16.36
CA ASP A 104 -3.41 4.80 17.54
C ASP A 104 -4.91 4.48 17.39
N ARG A 105 -5.38 4.35 16.14
CA ARG A 105 -6.75 3.92 15.78
C ARG A 105 -6.93 2.42 15.90
N VAL A 106 -5.86 1.62 15.90
CA VAL A 106 -5.94 0.16 16.02
C VAL A 106 -6.01 -0.25 17.48
N LYS A 107 -7.17 -0.79 17.88
CA LYS A 107 -7.40 -1.32 19.23
C LYS A 107 -7.32 -2.85 19.20
N VAL A 108 -6.27 -3.40 19.81
CA VAL A 108 -6.08 -4.85 19.90
C VAL A 108 -6.80 -5.35 21.16
N PRO A 109 -7.75 -6.28 21.05
CA PRO A 109 -8.43 -6.84 22.21
C PRO A 109 -7.47 -7.69 23.05
N GLU A 110 -7.70 -7.75 24.37
CA GLU A 110 -6.86 -8.54 25.30
C GLU A 110 -6.87 -10.05 24.99
N SER A 111 -7.92 -10.53 24.33
CA SER A 111 -8.05 -11.93 23.89
C SER A 111 -7.22 -12.28 22.66
N ALA A 112 -6.52 -11.32 22.05
CA ALA A 112 -5.74 -11.56 20.83
C ALA A 112 -4.51 -12.43 21.10
N GLU A 113 -4.37 -13.50 20.31
CA GLU A 113 -3.13 -14.27 20.25
C GLU A 113 -2.04 -13.42 19.60
N LYS A 114 -0.90 -13.27 20.26
CA LYS A 114 0.27 -12.61 19.70
C LYS A 114 0.99 -13.57 18.75
N LEU A 115 0.94 -13.29 17.46
CA LEU A 115 1.60 -14.09 16.42
C LEU A 115 3.06 -13.70 16.25
N PHE A 116 3.35 -12.40 16.34
CA PHE A 116 4.71 -11.84 16.21
C PHE A 116 4.86 -10.58 17.04
N TYR A 117 6.06 -10.37 17.57
CA TYR A 117 6.43 -9.13 18.23
C TYR A 117 7.94 -8.91 18.15
N GLN A 118 8.34 -7.75 17.67
CA GLN A 118 9.73 -7.32 17.65
C GLN A 118 9.80 -5.85 18.02
N GLU A 119 10.52 -5.56 19.11
CA GLU A 119 10.94 -4.20 19.45
C GLU A 119 12.15 -3.82 18.59
N GLY A 120 12.23 -2.55 18.20
CA GLY A 120 13.44 -2.00 17.61
C GLY A 120 14.51 -1.73 18.66
N THR A 121 15.65 -1.25 18.18
CA THR A 121 16.84 -0.93 18.95
C THR A 121 16.86 0.51 19.47
N ASP A 122 16.06 1.41 18.88
CA ASP A 122 15.90 2.78 19.35
C ASP A 122 15.09 2.84 20.67
N THR A 123 15.82 2.82 21.78
CA THR A 123 15.25 2.88 23.14
C THR A 123 14.60 4.23 23.48
N GLU A 124 14.96 5.33 22.80
CA GLU A 124 14.37 6.64 23.06
C GLU A 124 12.96 6.73 22.47
N ARG A 125 12.77 6.20 21.26
CA ARG A 125 11.49 6.24 20.55
C ARG A 125 10.59 5.06 20.91
N LYS A 126 11.16 3.91 21.28
CA LYS A 126 10.46 2.63 21.44
C LYS A 126 9.65 2.29 20.19
N THR A 127 10.34 1.82 19.17
CA THR A 127 9.73 1.33 17.94
C THR A 127 9.38 -0.16 18.08
N TYR A 128 8.33 -0.63 17.40
CA TYR A 128 8.03 -2.06 17.36
C TYR A 128 7.10 -2.43 16.20
N LEU A 129 7.17 -3.71 15.80
CA LEU A 129 6.16 -4.37 14.97
C LEU A 129 5.47 -5.45 15.81
N ALA A 130 4.15 -5.41 15.88
CA ALA A 130 3.32 -6.41 16.55
C ALA A 130 2.24 -6.91 15.61
N ILE A 131 2.07 -8.24 15.52
CA ILE A 131 1.01 -8.91 14.78
C ILE A 131 0.24 -9.79 15.76
N SER A 132 -1.07 -9.65 15.78
CA SER A 132 -1.96 -10.40 16.68
C SER A 132 -3.24 -10.79 15.96
N ALA A 133 -3.92 -11.83 16.44
CA ALA A 133 -5.15 -12.31 15.83
C ALA A 133 -6.21 -12.74 16.87
N VAL A 134 -7.49 -12.58 16.53
CA VAL A 134 -8.64 -13.18 17.20
C VAL A 134 -9.52 -13.83 16.14
N GLY A 135 -9.60 -15.17 16.12
CA GLY A 135 -10.20 -15.87 14.99
C GLY A 135 -9.51 -15.46 13.68
N GLU A 136 -10.29 -15.09 12.66
CA GLU A 136 -9.77 -14.58 11.38
C GLU A 136 -9.58 -13.06 11.35
N THR A 137 -9.71 -12.37 12.50
CA THR A 137 -9.43 -10.93 12.58
C THR A 137 -7.98 -10.70 12.95
N LEU A 138 -7.23 -10.07 12.04
CA LEU A 138 -5.83 -9.71 12.18
C LEU A 138 -5.69 -8.26 12.64
N TYR A 139 -4.74 -8.04 13.55
CA TYR A 139 -4.34 -6.73 14.03
C TYR A 139 -2.84 -6.56 13.85
N ILE A 140 -2.44 -5.49 13.18
CA ILE A 140 -1.02 -5.17 12.98
C ILE A 140 -0.77 -3.77 13.52
N ARG A 141 0.27 -3.63 14.33
CA ARG A 141 0.74 -2.33 14.81
C ARG A 141 2.22 -2.20 14.47
N HIS A 142 2.53 -1.25 13.61
CA HIS A 142 3.89 -0.87 13.27
C HIS A 142 4.15 0.52 13.85
N VAL A 143 4.73 0.57 15.04
CA VAL A 143 4.98 1.78 15.81
C VAL A 143 6.39 2.30 15.54
N THR A 144 6.49 3.57 15.15
CA THR A 144 7.75 4.26 14.87
C THR A 144 8.16 5.22 15.98
N CYS A 145 7.26 5.51 16.94
CA CYS A 145 7.60 6.19 18.18
C CYS A 145 6.46 6.04 19.21
N GLU A 146 6.64 5.17 20.21
CA GLU A 146 5.70 5.01 21.33
C GLU A 146 5.84 6.13 22.38
N ASN A 147 7.06 6.64 22.60
CA ASN A 147 7.33 7.68 23.59
C ASN A 147 7.02 9.11 23.11
N CYS A 148 6.70 9.29 21.83
CA CYS A 148 6.34 10.59 21.28
C CYS A 148 5.02 11.10 21.89
N ARG A 149 4.82 12.44 21.89
CA ARG A 149 3.57 13.05 22.39
C ARG A 149 2.31 12.44 21.77
N ARG A 150 2.42 11.97 20.53
CA ARG A 150 1.43 11.11 19.86
C ARG A 150 2.14 9.84 19.43
N VAL A 151 1.49 8.69 19.61
CA VAL A 151 2.00 7.41 19.12
C VAL A 151 1.98 7.45 17.59
N LEU A 152 3.15 7.33 16.97
CA LEU A 152 3.31 7.39 15.51
C LEU A 152 3.46 5.99 14.93
N GLY A 153 2.98 5.81 13.70
CA GLY A 153 3.11 4.56 12.98
C GLY A 153 1.91 4.24 12.10
N LYS A 154 1.94 3.03 11.52
CA LYS A 154 0.84 2.46 10.74
C LYS A 154 0.19 1.31 11.51
N GLY A 155 -1.12 1.20 11.40
CA GLY A 155 -1.89 0.12 11.99
C GLY A 155 -2.90 -0.45 11.01
N TYR A 156 -3.18 -1.73 11.18
CA TYR A 156 -4.14 -2.48 10.37
C TYR A 156 -5.10 -3.25 11.26
N THR A 157 -6.38 -3.29 10.88
CA THR A 157 -7.38 -4.24 11.39
C THR A 157 -8.06 -4.87 10.18
N ALA A 158 -8.04 -6.19 10.07
CA ALA A 158 -8.52 -6.90 8.89
C ALA A 158 -9.28 -8.17 9.26
N HIS A 159 -10.48 -8.35 8.71
CA HIS A 159 -11.25 -9.59 8.73
C HIS A 159 -10.87 -10.41 7.50
N LEU A 160 -9.94 -11.35 7.67
CA LEU A 160 -9.30 -12.05 6.55
C LEU A 160 -10.28 -12.89 5.73
N ASP A 161 -11.31 -13.42 6.37
CA ASP A 161 -12.42 -14.16 5.76
C ASP A 161 -13.35 -13.30 4.90
N HIS A 162 -13.26 -11.97 5.01
CA HIS A 162 -14.01 -11.02 4.20
C HIS A 162 -13.15 -10.34 3.11
N MET A 163 -11.85 -10.63 3.04
CA MET A 163 -10.95 -10.01 2.08
C MET A 163 -10.71 -10.92 0.88
N SER A 164 -10.67 -10.33 -0.32
CA SER A 164 -10.18 -11.04 -1.51
C SER A 164 -8.66 -11.25 -1.43
N GLU A 165 -8.14 -12.20 -2.21
CA GLU A 165 -6.70 -12.45 -2.27
C GLU A 165 -5.91 -11.19 -2.68
N GLU A 166 -6.44 -10.43 -3.64
CA GLU A 166 -5.86 -9.18 -4.12
C GLU A 166 -5.84 -8.11 -3.03
N GLN A 167 -6.90 -8.01 -2.22
CA GLN A 167 -6.95 -7.08 -1.09
C GLN A 167 -5.94 -7.47 -0.01
N VAL A 168 -5.80 -8.76 0.30
CA VAL A 168 -4.79 -9.26 1.24
C VAL A 168 -3.39 -8.95 0.73
N LYS A 169 -3.12 -9.15 -0.57
CA LYS A 169 -1.85 -8.79 -1.21
C LYS A 169 -1.57 -7.29 -1.17
N ALA A 170 -2.57 -6.45 -1.40
CA ALA A 170 -2.42 -5.00 -1.29
C ALA A 170 -2.04 -4.60 0.14
N LEU A 171 -2.71 -5.15 1.15
CA LEU A 171 -2.38 -4.92 2.56
C LEU A 171 -0.94 -5.40 2.89
N GLN A 172 -0.56 -6.58 2.40
CA GLN A 172 0.81 -7.10 2.57
C GLN A 172 1.86 -6.18 1.93
N ALA A 173 1.58 -5.65 0.73
CA ALA A 173 2.46 -4.71 0.06
C ALA A 173 2.59 -3.39 0.83
N GLU A 174 1.52 -2.88 1.45
CA GLU A 174 1.59 -1.68 2.30
C GLU A 174 2.48 -1.86 3.53
N LEU A 175 2.53 -3.08 4.08
CA LEU A 175 3.45 -3.47 5.15
C LEU A 175 4.90 -3.63 4.68
N GLY A 176 5.13 -3.64 3.36
CA GLY A 176 6.43 -3.88 2.75
C GLY A 176 6.79 -5.36 2.59
N LEU A 177 5.81 -6.27 2.69
CA LEU A 177 6.05 -7.68 2.34
C LEU A 177 6.26 -7.80 0.83
N ASP A 178 7.23 -8.63 0.45
CA ASP A 178 7.60 -8.86 -0.94
C ASP A 178 6.41 -9.44 -1.73
N ALA A 179 6.29 -9.08 -3.00
CA ALA A 179 5.31 -9.63 -3.93
C ALA A 179 5.39 -11.16 -4.03
N GLU A 180 6.57 -11.74 -3.80
CA GLU A 180 6.79 -13.19 -3.75
C GLU A 180 6.11 -13.89 -2.56
N VAL A 181 5.84 -13.18 -1.46
CA VAL A 181 5.16 -13.78 -0.29
C VAL A 181 3.72 -14.07 -0.66
N ALA A 182 3.32 -15.35 -0.68
CA ALA A 182 1.94 -15.75 -0.99
C ALA A 182 0.90 -14.99 -0.14
N ALA A 183 -0.31 -14.87 -0.66
CA ALA A 183 -1.38 -14.17 0.04
C ALA A 183 -1.70 -14.89 1.37
N LEU A 184 -1.52 -14.20 2.49
CA LEU A 184 -1.76 -14.77 3.82
C LEU A 184 -3.24 -14.56 4.19
N THR A 185 -4.12 -15.33 3.54
CA THR A 185 -5.58 -15.14 3.60
C THR A 185 -6.25 -15.70 4.86
N THR A 186 -5.49 -16.26 5.81
CA THR A 186 -6.02 -16.80 7.07
C THR A 186 -5.08 -16.49 8.23
N ALA A 187 -5.62 -16.43 9.45
CA ALA A 187 -4.82 -16.25 10.66
C ALA A 187 -3.79 -17.38 10.84
N ALA A 188 -4.14 -18.61 10.44
CA ALA A 188 -3.22 -19.74 10.43
C ALA A 188 -2.04 -19.52 9.46
N ALA A 189 -2.28 -19.02 8.25
CA ALA A 189 -1.22 -18.70 7.30
C ALA A 189 -0.28 -17.61 7.85
N TRP A 190 -0.82 -16.58 8.51
CA TRP A 190 -0.03 -15.56 9.20
C TRP A 190 0.82 -16.16 10.33
N LYS A 191 0.26 -17.06 11.13
CA LYS A 191 0.98 -17.77 12.20
C LYS A 191 2.11 -18.64 11.66
N ASP A 192 1.85 -19.40 10.61
CA ASP A 192 2.86 -20.24 9.96
C ASP A 192 3.96 -19.38 9.31
N PHE A 193 3.59 -18.25 8.71
CA PHE A 193 4.54 -17.27 8.18
C PHE A 193 5.41 -16.68 9.29
N ALA A 194 4.81 -16.22 10.38
CA ALA A 194 5.50 -15.60 11.51
C ALA A 194 6.41 -16.55 12.30
N SER A 195 6.18 -17.87 12.20
CA SER A 195 6.94 -18.89 12.92
C SER A 195 8.02 -19.60 12.08
N ASN A 196 7.94 -19.53 10.75
CA ASN A 196 8.99 -20.09 9.90
C ASN A 196 10.16 -19.12 9.71
N GLU A 197 11.35 -19.66 9.41
CA GLU A 197 12.60 -18.90 9.34
C GLU A 197 12.55 -17.75 8.32
N ARG A 198 12.03 -18.00 7.12
CA ARG A 198 11.94 -16.99 6.06
C ARG A 198 11.00 -15.85 6.48
N GLY A 199 9.79 -16.19 6.93
CA GLY A 199 8.80 -15.19 7.31
C GLY A 199 9.19 -14.40 8.55
N MET A 200 9.74 -15.06 9.57
CA MET A 200 10.33 -14.39 10.74
C MET A 200 11.44 -13.41 10.31
N GLY A 201 12.36 -13.84 9.44
CA GLY A 201 13.42 -12.98 8.92
C GLY A 201 12.87 -11.75 8.18
N THR A 202 11.83 -11.93 7.36
CA THR A 202 11.13 -10.83 6.69
C THR A 202 10.50 -9.86 7.70
N LEU A 203 9.75 -10.37 8.69
CA LEU A 203 9.07 -9.53 9.69
C LEU A 203 10.05 -8.75 10.58
N VAL A 204 11.17 -9.37 10.95
CA VAL A 204 12.26 -8.68 11.68
C VAL A 204 12.86 -7.58 10.81
N GLY A 205 13.11 -7.84 9.52
CA GLY A 205 13.58 -6.82 8.58
C GLY A 205 12.62 -5.64 8.44
N LEU A 206 11.31 -5.90 8.44
CA LEU A 206 10.30 -4.84 8.43
C LEU A 206 10.31 -4.01 9.71
N ALA A 207 10.41 -4.66 10.88
CA ALA A 207 10.50 -3.97 12.16
C ALA A 207 11.72 -3.03 12.23
N ALA A 208 12.86 -3.44 11.67
CA ALA A 208 14.06 -2.61 11.59
C ALA A 208 13.91 -1.43 10.62
N LYS A 209 13.16 -1.59 9.53
CA LYS A 209 12.97 -0.52 8.54
C LYS A 209 12.25 0.71 9.12
N ALA A 210 11.34 0.51 10.08
CA ALA A 210 10.67 1.62 10.78
C ALA A 210 11.63 2.62 11.44
N GLU A 211 12.87 2.20 11.76
CA GLU A 211 13.87 3.06 12.38
C GLU A 211 14.44 4.10 11.39
N GLY A 212 14.40 3.83 10.08
CA GLY A 212 15.05 4.65 9.05
C GLY A 212 14.15 5.62 8.28
N GLU A 213 12.83 5.63 8.52
CA GLU A 213 11.86 6.44 7.76
C GLU A 213 11.47 7.78 8.44
N LEU A 214 12.24 8.22 9.44
CA LEU A 214 12.03 9.47 10.21
C LEU A 214 13.21 10.43 10.06
#